data_AF-A0AAV0YPS6-F1
#
_entry.id   AF-A0AAV0YPS6-F1
#
_cell.length_a   1.000
_cell.length_b   1.000
_cell.length_c   1.000
_cell.angle_alpha   90.00
_cell.angle_beta   90.00
_cell.angle_gamma   90.00
#
_symmetry.space_group_name_H-M   'P 1'
#
loop_
_entity.id
_entity.type
_entity.pdbx_description
1 polymer ?
#
loop_
_entity_poly.entity_id
_entity_poly.type
_entity_poly.pdbx_seq_one_letter_code
_entity_poly.pdbx_strand_id
1 'polypeptide(L)'
;MGEEKEMKVVEGLDLERYMGRWYEIASFPSRNQPKDGSNTRATYKLNSDGTVDVLNETWSGGKRGNYWVLAIAHDYHYALIGEPTKKSLWILCRETRLDDDIYNELVEKAKEEGYDVTKLRKTPHTDTPPEEEGPQDNKGIWWFKSIFGK
;
A
#
# COMPACT_ATOMS: atom_id res chain seq x y z
N MET A 1 -13.58 -22.13 22.12
CA MET A 1 -13.61 -20.77 21.52
C MET A 1 -12.68 -19.92 22.36
N GLY A 2 -11.61 -19.38 21.76
CA GLY A 2 -10.83 -18.33 22.41
C GLY A 2 -11.45 -16.99 22.06
N GLU A 3 -11.47 -16.05 23.00
CA GLU A 3 -11.89 -14.67 22.72
C GLU A 3 -10.86 -14.03 21.78
N GLU A 4 -11.31 -13.49 20.64
CA GLU A 4 -10.44 -12.64 19.83
C GLU A 4 -10.10 -11.38 20.62
N LYS A 5 -8.82 -11.21 20.93
CA LYS A 5 -8.34 -10.03 21.63
C LYS A 5 -8.22 -8.88 20.63
N GLU A 6 -9.20 -7.99 20.67
CA GLU A 6 -9.26 -6.77 19.87
C GLU A 6 -7.93 -5.99 19.89
N MET A 7 -7.45 -5.60 18.71
CA MET A 7 -6.23 -4.82 18.56
C MET A 7 -6.47 -3.36 18.95
N LYS A 8 -5.74 -2.90 19.96
CA LYS A 8 -5.78 -1.49 20.38
C LYS A 8 -4.93 -0.64 19.43
N VAL A 9 -5.56 0.31 18.78
CA VAL A 9 -4.90 1.34 17.95
C VAL A 9 -4.42 2.51 18.81
N VAL A 10 -3.52 3.33 18.26
CA VAL A 10 -3.07 4.57 18.92
C VAL A 10 -4.06 5.69 18.61
N GLU A 11 -4.69 6.23 19.65
CA GLU A 11 -5.51 7.45 19.56
C GLU A 11 -4.64 8.70 19.64
N GLY A 12 -5.06 9.79 18.99
CA GLY A 12 -4.36 11.09 19.07
C GLY A 12 -2.97 11.11 18.43
N LEU A 13 -2.77 10.38 17.33
CA LEU A 13 -1.49 10.37 16.60
C LEU A 13 -1.09 11.79 16.13
N ASP A 14 0.07 12.25 16.58
CA ASP A 14 0.71 13.48 16.10
C ASP A 14 1.24 13.25 14.68
N LEU A 15 0.50 13.73 13.67
CA LEU A 15 0.85 13.55 12.26
C LEU A 15 2.15 14.26 11.89
N GLU A 16 2.41 15.46 12.42
CA GLU A 16 3.64 16.22 12.11
C GLU A 16 4.89 15.44 12.53
N ARG A 17 4.85 14.80 13.71
CA ARG A 17 5.94 13.91 14.18
C ARG A 17 6.01 12.58 13.45
N TYR A 18 4.91 12.10 12.88
CA TYR A 18 4.86 10.85 12.12
C TYR A 18 5.46 11.01 10.70
N MET A 19 5.49 12.24 10.18
CA MET A 19 6.03 12.54 8.85
C MET A 19 7.53 12.28 8.73
N GLY A 20 8.00 12.18 7.49
CA GLY A 20 9.38 11.86 7.17
C GLY A 20 9.59 10.38 6.92
N ARG A 21 10.83 9.90 7.14
CA ARG A 21 11.29 8.58 6.70
C ARG A 21 11.32 7.56 7.82
N TRP A 22 10.70 6.42 7.57
CA TRP A 22 10.76 5.22 8.39
C TRP A 22 11.48 4.11 7.64
N TYR A 23 12.45 3.48 8.30
CA TYR A 23 13.11 2.28 7.76
C TYR A 23 12.37 1.04 8.25
N GLU A 24 12.06 0.13 7.35
CA GLU A 24 11.49 -1.16 7.71
C GLU A 24 12.59 -2.02 8.35
N ILE A 25 12.37 -2.45 9.58
CA ILE A 25 13.33 -3.26 10.35
C ILE A 25 12.99 -4.76 10.26
N ALA A 26 11.71 -5.08 10.11
CA ALA A 26 11.20 -6.42 9.86
C ALA A 26 9.82 -6.34 9.19
N SER A 27 9.49 -7.33 8.36
CA SER A 27 8.19 -7.51 7.72
C SER A 27 7.82 -9.00 7.69
N PHE A 28 6.54 -9.30 7.48
CA PHE A 28 6.13 -10.64 7.06
C PHE A 28 6.45 -10.85 5.58
N PRO A 29 6.77 -12.09 5.15
CA PRO A 29 7.02 -12.39 3.73
C PRO A 29 5.84 -11.97 2.84
N SER A 30 6.00 -10.86 2.13
CA SER A 30 4.99 -10.32 1.22
C SER A 30 5.30 -10.71 -0.23
N ARG A 31 4.27 -11.14 -0.97
CA ARG A 31 4.39 -11.43 -2.42
C ARG A 31 4.77 -10.18 -3.24
N ASN A 32 4.49 -9.01 -2.70
CA ASN A 32 4.70 -7.71 -3.35
C ASN A 32 6.07 -7.09 -2.99
N GLN A 33 6.85 -7.71 -2.11
CA GLN A 33 8.20 -7.28 -1.75
C GLN A 33 9.24 -8.19 -2.41
N PRO A 34 10.33 -7.65 -2.99
CA PRO A 34 11.43 -8.49 -3.50
C PRO A 34 12.03 -9.37 -2.40
N LYS A 35 12.23 -10.66 -2.68
CA LYS A 35 12.81 -11.62 -1.73
C LYS A 35 14.27 -11.33 -1.38
N ASP A 36 14.97 -10.61 -2.24
CA ASP A 36 16.33 -10.09 -2.08
C ASP A 36 16.33 -8.58 -1.75
N GLY A 37 15.20 -8.08 -1.24
CA GLY A 37 15.00 -6.69 -0.85
C GLY A 37 15.94 -6.24 0.27
N SER A 38 16.40 -4.99 0.16
CA SER A 38 17.28 -4.33 1.11
C SER A 38 16.93 -2.83 1.19
N ASN A 39 17.32 -2.17 2.28
CA ASN A 39 17.06 -0.74 2.49
C ASN A 39 15.58 -0.33 2.32
N THR A 40 14.64 -1.23 2.67
CA THR A 40 13.21 -0.95 2.58
C THR A 40 12.83 0.22 3.48
N ARG A 41 12.00 1.13 2.97
CA ARG A 41 11.52 2.29 3.72
C ARG A 41 10.20 2.84 3.21
N ALA A 42 9.47 3.46 4.12
CA ALA A 42 8.35 4.34 3.84
C ALA A 42 8.78 5.80 4.06
N THR A 43 8.29 6.73 3.23
CA THR A 43 8.38 8.17 3.49
C THR A 43 7.00 8.79 3.43
N TYR A 44 6.60 9.47 4.50
CA TYR A 44 5.31 10.13 4.66
C TYR A 44 5.45 11.64 4.51
N LYS A 45 4.53 12.28 3.80
CA LYS A 45 4.47 13.73 3.63
C LYS A 45 3.04 14.22 3.85
N LEU A 46 2.86 15.14 4.79
CA LEU A 46 1.59 15.80 5.07
C LEU A 46 1.37 16.91 4.03
N ASN A 47 0.18 16.92 3.44
CA ASN A 47 -0.26 17.90 2.46
C ASN A 47 -1.04 19.04 3.12
N SER A 48 -1.15 20.18 2.44
CA SER A 48 -1.84 21.37 2.94
C SER A 48 -3.35 21.20 3.11
N ASP A 49 -3.93 20.15 2.52
CA ASP A 49 -5.34 19.76 2.65
C ASP A 49 -5.58 18.73 3.78
N GLY A 50 -4.53 18.30 4.47
CA GLY A 50 -4.60 17.28 5.53
C GLY A 50 -4.38 15.83 5.06
N THR A 51 -4.22 15.58 3.76
CA THR A 51 -3.91 14.25 3.23
C THR A 51 -2.43 13.87 3.46
N VAL A 52 -2.11 12.57 3.35
CA VAL A 52 -0.73 12.06 3.53
C VAL A 52 -0.28 11.27 2.30
N ASP A 53 0.75 11.77 1.62
CA ASP A 53 1.45 11.00 0.57
C ASP A 53 2.29 9.89 1.23
N VAL A 54 2.29 8.69 0.65
CA VAL A 54 3.14 7.58 1.10
C VAL A 54 3.99 7.06 -0.07
N LEU A 55 5.31 7.13 0.08
CA LEU A 55 6.27 6.54 -0.86
C LEU A 55 6.97 5.33 -0.23
N ASN A 56 6.74 4.14 -0.79
CA ASN A 56 7.43 2.92 -0.40
C ASN A 56 8.54 2.57 -1.40
N GLU A 57 9.74 2.33 -0.88
CA GLU A 57 10.93 1.98 -1.66
C GLU A 57 11.56 0.68 -1.14
N THR A 58 12.10 -0.14 -2.03
CA THR A 58 12.95 -1.30 -1.67
C THR A 58 14.06 -1.46 -2.71
N TRP A 59 15.30 -1.73 -2.30
CA TRP A 59 16.41 -2.04 -3.22
C TRP A 59 16.53 -3.55 -3.46
N SER A 60 16.49 -3.97 -4.72
CA SER A 60 16.73 -5.36 -5.16
C SER A 60 17.58 -5.34 -6.44
N GLY A 61 18.59 -6.21 -6.54
CA GLY A 61 19.51 -6.24 -7.68
C GLY A 61 20.14 -4.88 -8.07
N GLY A 62 20.39 -4.00 -7.11
CA GLY A 62 20.91 -2.63 -7.35
C GLY A 62 19.88 -1.61 -7.89
N LYS A 63 18.61 -2.01 -8.05
CA LYS A 63 17.51 -1.16 -8.54
C LYS A 63 16.52 -0.86 -7.42
N ARG A 64 15.85 0.29 -7.49
CA ARG A 64 14.73 0.66 -6.61
C ARG A 64 13.44 0.07 -7.18
N GLY A 65 12.82 -0.86 -6.45
CA GLY A 65 11.40 -1.14 -6.57
C GLY A 65 10.64 0.03 -5.96
N ASN A 66 9.75 0.64 -6.74
CA ASN A 66 9.07 1.89 -6.42
C ASN A 66 7.58 1.71 -6.67
N TYR A 67 6.75 1.81 -5.65
CA TYR A 67 5.31 1.98 -5.80
C TYR A 67 4.93 3.38 -5.29
N TRP A 68 4.34 4.16 -6.18
CA TRP A 68 4.01 5.57 -5.96
C TRP A 68 2.49 5.70 -5.91
N VAL A 69 1.97 6.27 -4.82
CA VAL A 69 0.58 6.73 -4.78
C VAL A 69 0.50 8.00 -5.62
N LEU A 70 -0.20 7.93 -6.76
CA LEU A 70 -0.41 9.04 -7.69
C LEU A 70 -1.68 9.83 -7.34
N ALA A 71 -2.66 9.15 -6.75
CA ALA A 71 -3.84 9.74 -6.12
C ALA A 71 -4.37 8.80 -5.04
N ILE A 72 -5.02 9.36 -4.01
CA ILE A 72 -5.76 8.62 -3.00
C ILE A 72 -6.98 9.44 -2.58
N ALA A 73 -8.10 8.77 -2.35
CA ALA A 73 -9.29 9.40 -1.80
C ALA A 73 -9.04 9.88 -0.36
N HIS A 74 -9.65 11.00 0.05
CA HIS A 74 -9.51 11.51 1.43
C HIS A 74 -10.03 10.51 2.49
N ASP A 75 -11.00 9.69 2.13
CA ASP A 75 -11.57 8.60 2.95
C ASP A 75 -10.84 7.24 2.75
N TYR A 76 -9.77 7.20 1.96
CA TYR A 76 -9.00 6.00 1.60
C TYR A 76 -9.81 4.92 0.87
N HIS A 77 -10.94 5.30 0.24
CA HIS A 77 -11.82 4.36 -0.48
C HIS A 77 -11.23 3.90 -1.83
N TYR A 78 -10.45 4.74 -2.50
CA TYR A 78 -9.73 4.38 -3.73
C TYR A 78 -8.30 4.93 -3.77
N ALA A 79 -7.45 4.32 -4.59
CA ALA A 79 -6.09 4.79 -4.86
C ALA A 79 -5.65 4.49 -6.30
N LEU A 80 -4.88 5.40 -6.89
CA LEU A 80 -4.13 5.20 -8.12
C LEU A 80 -2.67 4.99 -7.75
N ILE A 81 -2.10 3.84 -8.10
CA ILE A 81 -0.72 3.47 -7.78
C ILE A 81 0.04 3.18 -9.07
N GLY A 82 1.25 3.71 -9.21
CA GLY A 82 2.11 3.45 -10.37
C GLY A 82 3.60 3.29 -10.00
N GLU A 83 4.46 3.33 -11.01
CA GLU A 83 5.92 3.31 -10.85
C GLU A 83 6.60 4.31 -11.82
N PRO A 84 7.78 4.87 -11.48
CA PRO A 84 8.46 5.85 -12.33
C PRO A 84 8.82 5.37 -13.74
N THR A 85 8.93 4.05 -13.98
CA THR A 85 9.19 3.51 -15.32
C THR A 85 7.94 3.43 -16.21
N LYS A 86 6.77 3.73 -15.64
CA LYS A 86 5.44 3.74 -16.28
C LYS A 86 5.02 2.40 -16.91
N LYS A 87 5.63 1.30 -16.47
CA LYS A 87 5.31 -0.07 -16.94
C LYS A 87 4.19 -0.72 -16.15
N SER A 88 3.96 -0.28 -14.92
CA SER A 88 2.96 -0.84 -14.02
C SER A 88 2.09 0.27 -13.44
N LEU A 89 0.77 0.05 -13.42
CA LEU A 89 -0.25 1.00 -12.99
C LEU A 89 -1.45 0.20 -12.45
N TRP A 90 -2.03 0.66 -11.35
CA TRP A 90 -3.18 0.05 -10.69
C TRP A 90 -4.17 1.11 -10.24
N ILE A 91 -5.46 0.87 -10.49
CA ILE A 91 -6.55 1.54 -9.80
C ILE A 91 -7.09 0.54 -8.79
N LEU A 92 -7.13 0.93 -7.51
CA LEU A 92 -7.60 0.12 -6.40
C LEU A 92 -8.84 0.78 -5.78
N CYS A 93 -9.78 -0.05 -5.34
CA CYS A 93 -11.00 0.36 -4.62
C CYS A 93 -11.19 -0.56 -3.40
N ARG A 94 -11.85 -0.06 -2.35
CA ARG A 94 -12.27 -0.86 -1.19
C ARG A 94 -13.50 -1.72 -1.47
N GLU A 95 -14.31 -1.33 -2.44
CA GLU A 95 -15.46 -2.09 -2.93
C GLU A 95 -15.14 -2.85 -4.23
N THR A 96 -16.02 -3.78 -4.60
CA THR A 96 -15.92 -4.56 -5.85
C THR A 96 -16.21 -3.72 -7.10
N ARG A 97 -16.71 -2.50 -6.93
CA ARG A 97 -17.05 -1.54 -7.97
C ARG A 97 -16.49 -0.18 -7.59
N LEU A 98 -15.88 0.51 -8.55
CA LEU A 98 -15.56 1.93 -8.46
C LEU A 98 -16.54 2.68 -9.37
N ASP A 99 -16.98 3.86 -8.94
CA ASP A 99 -17.76 4.76 -9.78
C ASP A 99 -17.04 5.10 -11.10
N ASP A 100 -17.78 5.16 -12.20
CA ASP A 100 -17.18 5.32 -13.52
C ASP A 100 -16.59 6.73 -13.75
N ASP A 101 -17.13 7.78 -13.13
CA ASP A 101 -16.57 9.14 -13.24
C ASP A 101 -15.25 9.22 -12.46
N ILE A 102 -15.19 8.65 -11.25
CA ILE A 102 -13.95 8.53 -10.47
C ILE A 102 -12.91 7.68 -11.23
N TYR A 103 -13.32 6.55 -11.81
CA TYR A 103 -12.43 5.74 -12.65
C TYR A 103 -11.84 6.55 -13.82
N ASN A 104 -12.67 7.35 -14.51
CA ASN A 104 -12.24 8.18 -15.63
C ASN A 104 -11.28 9.30 -15.18
N GLU A 105 -11.52 9.93 -14.03
CA GLU A 105 -10.60 10.91 -13.43
C GLU A 105 -9.21 10.30 -13.18
N LEU A 106 -9.16 9.10 -12.57
CA LEU A 106 -7.90 8.40 -12.31
C LEU A 106 -7.18 7.98 -13.60
N VAL A 107 -7.92 7.63 -14.66
CA VAL A 107 -7.36 7.32 -15.98
C VAL A 107 -6.76 8.57 -16.63
N GLU A 108 -7.46 9.70 -16.63
CA GLU A 108 -6.92 10.94 -17.18
C GLU A 108 -5.71 11.43 -16.38
N LYS A 109 -5.73 11.35 -15.05
CA LYS A 109 -4.56 11.65 -14.21
C LYS A 109 -3.35 10.76 -14.55
N ALA A 110 -3.57 9.46 -14.75
CA ALA A 110 -2.48 8.56 -15.17
C ALA A 110 -1.95 8.93 -16.58
N LYS A 111 -2.81 9.41 -17.47
CA LYS A 111 -2.44 9.87 -18.82
C LYS A 111 -1.68 11.21 -18.80
N GLU A 112 -2.03 12.14 -17.91
CA GLU A 112 -1.26 13.36 -17.62
C GLU A 112 0.14 13.03 -17.08
N GLU A 113 0.22 12.06 -16.14
CA GLU A 113 1.48 11.47 -15.68
C GLU A 113 2.20 10.65 -16.76
N GLY A 114 1.66 10.57 -17.98
CA GLY A 114 2.28 9.98 -19.16
C GLY A 114 2.36 8.44 -19.16
N TYR A 115 1.45 7.77 -18.47
CA TYR A 115 1.27 6.32 -18.58
C TYR A 115 0.51 5.98 -19.86
N ASP A 116 0.83 4.83 -20.46
CA ASP A 116 0.06 4.29 -21.58
C ASP A 116 -1.21 3.59 -21.07
N VAL A 117 -2.25 4.40 -20.82
CA VAL A 117 -3.54 3.94 -20.31
C VAL A 117 -4.29 2.99 -21.26
N THR A 118 -3.88 2.86 -22.53
CA THR A 118 -4.46 1.86 -23.46
C THR A 118 -4.16 0.42 -23.01
N LYS A 119 -3.17 0.23 -22.15
CA LYS A 119 -2.84 -1.06 -21.52
C LYS A 119 -3.72 -1.42 -20.32
N LEU A 120 -4.48 -0.47 -19.75
CA LEU A 120 -5.36 -0.75 -18.62
C LEU A 120 -6.46 -1.73 -19.01
N ARG A 121 -6.76 -2.65 -18.10
CA ARG A 121 -7.89 -3.58 -18.22
C ARG A 121 -8.64 -3.61 -16.89
N LYS A 122 -9.94 -3.33 -16.91
CA LYS A 122 -10.80 -3.50 -15.73
C LYS A 122 -10.82 -4.99 -15.35
N THR A 123 -10.62 -5.28 -14.07
CA THR A 123 -10.79 -6.64 -13.53
C THR A 123 -12.28 -6.84 -13.24
N PRO A 124 -12.92 -7.91 -13.72
CA PRO A 124 -14.31 -8.19 -13.38
C PRO A 124 -14.40 -8.70 -11.94
N HIS A 125 -15.32 -8.14 -11.16
CA HIS A 125 -15.67 -8.59 -9.81
C HIS A 125 -17.16 -8.90 -9.75
N THR A 126 -17.53 -9.94 -9.00
CA THR A 126 -18.92 -10.24 -8.62
C THR A 126 -19.28 -9.48 -7.35
N ASP A 127 -20.56 -9.18 -7.14
CA ASP A 127 -21.05 -8.49 -5.93
C ASP A 127 -20.89 -9.31 -4.64
N THR A 128 -20.47 -10.56 -4.77
CA THR A 128 -20.06 -11.44 -3.69
C THR A 128 -18.79 -12.15 -4.16
N PRO A 129 -17.62 -11.90 -3.55
CA PRO A 129 -16.52 -12.85 -3.58
C PRO A 129 -16.99 -14.17 -2.97
N PRO A 130 -16.41 -15.34 -3.33
CA PRO A 130 -16.49 -16.49 -2.44
C PRO A 130 -16.00 -16.07 -1.05
N GLU A 131 -16.66 -16.52 0.02
CA GLU A 131 -16.10 -16.46 1.39
C GLU A 131 -14.93 -17.44 1.48
N GLU A 132 -13.81 -17.09 0.84
CA GLU A 132 -12.51 -17.66 1.16
C GLU A 132 -11.92 -16.82 2.30
N GLU A 133 -11.93 -17.41 3.50
CA GLU A 133 -11.07 -16.93 4.59
C GLU A 133 -9.64 -16.75 4.04
N GLY A 134 -9.03 -15.60 4.34
CA GLY A 134 -7.64 -15.34 3.97
C GLY A 134 -6.72 -16.47 4.47
N PRO A 135 -5.55 -16.67 3.82
CA PRO A 135 -4.72 -17.86 4.06
C PRO A 135 -4.43 -18.05 5.56
N GLN A 136 -4.90 -19.18 6.10
CA GLN A 136 -4.61 -19.63 7.46
C GLN A 136 -3.12 -20.06 7.57
N ASP A 137 -2.21 -19.09 7.54
CA ASP A 137 -0.77 -19.35 7.61
C ASP A 137 -0.32 -19.67 9.04
N ASN A 138 -0.14 -20.96 9.29
CA ASN A 138 0.30 -21.49 10.58
C ASN A 138 1.84 -21.56 10.74
N LYS A 139 2.66 -20.88 9.92
CA LYS A 139 4.14 -21.01 9.96
C LYS A 139 4.93 -19.72 9.65
N GLY A 140 5.19 -18.87 10.66
CA GLY A 140 6.12 -17.75 10.41
C GLY A 140 6.58 -16.80 11.52
N ILE A 141 6.40 -17.05 12.83
CA ILE A 141 6.87 -16.10 13.88
C ILE A 141 7.80 -16.78 14.88
N TRP A 142 9.11 -16.66 14.61
CA TRP A 142 10.20 -16.84 15.56
C TRP A 142 11.30 -15.84 15.19
N TRP A 143 12.05 -15.35 16.19
CA TRP A 143 12.91 -14.12 16.13
C TRP A 143 12.08 -12.82 16.06
N PHE A 144 12.13 -11.89 17.03
CA PHE A 144 13.13 -11.67 18.09
C PHE A 144 12.54 -11.71 19.51
N LYS A 145 13.16 -12.52 20.38
CA LYS A 145 13.35 -12.16 21.81
C LYS A 145 14.72 -11.48 21.94
N SER A 146 14.86 -10.63 22.96
CA SER A 146 16.04 -9.77 23.22
C SER A 146 16.26 -8.70 22.14
N ILE A 147 16.65 -7.46 22.45
CA ILE A 147 17.31 -6.85 23.62
C ILE A 147 16.74 -5.42 23.79
N PHE A 148 16.47 -4.83 24.96
CA PHE A 148 16.57 -5.18 26.39
C PHE A 148 15.20 -4.87 27.08
N GLY A 149 14.93 -5.09 28.37
CA GLY A 149 15.72 -5.68 29.45
C GLY A 149 15.82 -4.82 30.73
N LYS A 150 14.67 -4.56 31.39
CA LYS A 150 14.44 -3.70 32.58
C LYS A 150 14.47 -2.19 32.33
#